data_AF-A0A9D7QFY4-F1
#
_entry.id   AF-A0A9D7QFY4-F1
#
_cell.length_a   1.000
_cell.length_b   1.000
_cell.length_c   1.000
_cell.angle_alpha   90.00
_cell.angle_beta   90.00
_cell.angle_gamma   90.00
#
_symmetry.space_group_name_H-M   'P 1'
#
loop_
_entity.id
_entity.type
_entity.pdbx_description
1 polymer ?
#
loop_
_entity_poly.entity_id
_entity_poly.type
_entity_poly.pdbx_seq_one_letter_code
_entity_poly.pdbx_strand_id
1 'polypeptide(L)'
;MRRDLLLLREMREAALAIRDLVGERSTEQVEDDSMRRSAILWHFTVLGEAASQVTAETKDAWPDIARRAATRLRNRIVHGYWDLDVEMLVATAADDLPQMIKQLEHALSASQEPEDPEPA
;
A
#
# COMPACT_ATOMS: atom_id res chain seq x y z
N MET A 1 17.64 7.24 -1.15
CA MET A 1 16.69 8.35 -1.43
C MET A 1 15.89 8.19 -2.73
N ARG A 2 16.43 8.39 -3.96
CA ARG A 2 15.57 8.41 -5.18
C ARG A 2 14.81 7.10 -5.45
N ARG A 3 15.41 5.94 -5.18
CA ARG A 3 14.75 4.62 -5.29
C ARG A 3 13.60 4.47 -4.29
N ASP A 4 13.83 4.81 -3.03
CA ASP A 4 12.81 4.69 -1.98
C ASP A 4 11.61 5.60 -2.25
N LEU A 5 11.80 6.78 -2.83
CA LEU A 5 10.68 7.62 -3.26
C LEU A 5 9.82 6.96 -4.34
N LEU A 6 10.42 6.19 -5.25
CA LEU A 6 9.67 5.38 -6.22
C LEU A 6 8.87 4.29 -5.51
N LEU A 7 9.49 3.57 -4.57
CA LEU A 7 8.82 2.52 -3.79
C LEU A 7 7.65 3.07 -2.95
N LEU A 8 7.82 4.22 -2.28
CA LEU A 8 6.77 4.87 -1.51
C LEU A 8 5.62 5.33 -2.42
N ARG A 9 5.92 5.79 -3.65
CA ARG A 9 4.91 6.12 -4.65
C ARG A 9 4.15 4.89 -5.13
N GLU A 10 4.85 3.80 -5.44
CA GLU A 10 4.22 2.53 -5.82
C GLU A 10 3.32 1.99 -4.71
N MET A 11 3.75 2.06 -3.45
CA MET A 11 2.91 1.71 -2.30
C MET A 11 1.64 2.56 -2.27
N ARG A 12 1.75 3.88 -2.48
CA ARG A 12 0.60 4.78 -2.45
C ARG A 12 -0.37 4.47 -3.59
N GLU A 13 0.13 4.31 -4.80
CA GLU A 13 -0.67 4.02 -5.99
C GLU A 13 -1.38 2.65 -5.88
N ALA A 14 -0.69 1.63 -5.38
CA ALA A 14 -1.29 0.34 -5.11
C ALA A 14 -2.39 0.43 -4.04
N ALA A 15 -2.14 1.15 -2.94
CA ALA A 15 -3.13 1.33 -1.88
C ALA A 15 -4.39 2.08 -2.38
N LEU A 16 -4.23 3.11 -3.21
CA LEU A 16 -5.34 3.81 -3.84
C LEU A 16 -6.13 2.88 -4.77
N ALA A 17 -5.45 2.13 -5.64
CA ALA A 17 -6.10 1.20 -6.56
C ALA A 17 -6.91 0.13 -5.81
N ILE A 18 -6.41 -0.41 -4.70
CA ILE A 18 -7.16 -1.35 -3.86
C ILE A 18 -8.45 -0.70 -3.35
N ARG A 19 -8.36 0.51 -2.81
CA ARG A 19 -9.53 1.23 -2.28
C ARG A 19 -10.56 1.52 -3.36
N ASP A 20 -10.14 1.89 -4.55
CA ASP A 20 -11.05 2.16 -5.68
C ASP A 20 -11.71 0.86 -6.19
N LEU A 21 -10.95 -0.23 -6.23
CA LEU A 21 -11.46 -1.55 -6.63
C LEU A 21 -12.49 -2.09 -5.64
N VAL A 22 -12.29 -1.90 -4.34
CA VAL A 22 -13.29 -2.21 -3.32
C VAL A 22 -14.46 -1.23 -3.43
N GLY A 23 -14.21 0.06 -3.31
CA GLY A 23 -15.23 1.11 -3.35
C GLY A 23 -16.26 0.94 -2.23
N GLU A 24 -17.54 1.08 -2.56
CA GLU A 24 -18.68 0.91 -1.63
C GLU A 24 -19.25 -0.52 -1.66
N ARG A 25 -18.53 -1.48 -2.25
CA ARG A 25 -19.04 -2.85 -2.43
C ARG A 25 -19.03 -3.63 -1.12
N SER A 26 -20.00 -4.52 -0.98
CA SER A 26 -19.96 -5.54 0.08
C SER A 26 -18.89 -6.60 -0.21
N THR A 27 -18.48 -7.33 0.82
CA THR A 27 -17.58 -8.49 0.67
C THR A 27 -18.10 -9.50 -0.35
N GLU A 28 -19.40 -9.81 -0.31
CA GLU A 28 -20.05 -10.75 -1.24
C GLU A 28 -19.94 -10.28 -2.70
N GLN A 29 -20.15 -8.98 -2.95
CA GLN A 29 -19.98 -8.41 -4.29
C GLN A 29 -18.54 -8.46 -4.80
N VAL A 30 -17.55 -8.41 -3.91
CA VAL A 30 -16.13 -8.58 -4.27
C VAL A 30 -15.80 -10.05 -4.50
N GLU A 31 -16.38 -10.96 -3.73
CA GLU A 31 -16.22 -12.41 -3.86
C GLU A 31 -16.75 -12.93 -5.21
N ASP A 32 -17.91 -12.44 -5.63
CA ASP A 32 -18.57 -12.84 -6.87
C ASP A 32 -17.93 -12.25 -8.14
N ASP A 33 -17.11 -11.19 -8.01
CA ASP A 33 -16.38 -10.55 -9.11
C ASP A 33 -14.93 -11.05 -9.16
N SER A 34 -14.72 -12.19 -9.82
CA SER A 34 -13.40 -12.82 -9.94
C SER A 34 -12.30 -11.93 -10.55
N MET A 35 -12.66 -11.03 -11.48
CA MET A 35 -11.72 -10.12 -12.10
C MET A 35 -11.28 -9.05 -11.11
N ARG A 36 -12.24 -8.47 -10.37
CA ARG A 36 -11.96 -7.50 -9.30
C ARG A 36 -11.15 -8.11 -8.17
N ARG A 37 -11.51 -9.31 -7.70
CA ARG A 37 -10.72 -10.04 -6.70
C ARG A 37 -9.28 -10.21 -7.18
N SER A 38 -9.09 -10.65 -8.42
CA SER A 38 -7.74 -10.81 -8.99
C SER A 38 -6.95 -9.49 -9.04
N ALA A 39 -7.61 -8.38 -9.40
CA ALA A 39 -6.99 -7.07 -9.41
C ALA A 39 -6.63 -6.58 -8.00
N ILE A 40 -7.50 -6.79 -7.01
CA ILE A 40 -7.23 -6.47 -5.59
C ILE A 40 -6.01 -7.25 -5.09
N LEU A 41 -5.96 -8.55 -5.35
CA LEU A 41 -4.83 -9.41 -4.97
C LEU A 41 -3.51 -8.96 -5.61
N TRP A 42 -3.56 -8.56 -6.89
CA TRP A 42 -2.41 -8.01 -7.59
C TRP A 42 -1.89 -6.75 -6.90
N HIS A 43 -2.76 -5.77 -6.61
CA HIS A 43 -2.32 -4.53 -5.98
C HIS A 43 -1.84 -4.74 -4.54
N PHE A 44 -2.43 -5.64 -3.76
CA PHE A 44 -1.88 -6.00 -2.44
C PHE A 44 -0.49 -6.65 -2.55
N THR A 45 -0.25 -7.43 -3.60
CA THR A 45 1.06 -8.02 -3.87
C THR A 45 2.08 -6.94 -4.20
N VAL A 46 1.75 -5.98 -5.07
CA VAL A 46 2.60 -4.82 -5.39
C VAL A 46 2.91 -4.00 -4.14
N LEU A 47 1.88 -3.69 -3.35
CA LEU A 47 2.02 -2.94 -2.09
C LEU A 47 3.02 -3.61 -1.14
N GLY A 48 2.87 -4.91 -0.89
CA GLY A 48 3.75 -5.65 0.02
C GLY A 48 5.16 -5.87 -0.52
N GLU A 49 5.31 -6.03 -1.84
CA GLU A 49 6.60 -6.12 -2.52
C GLU A 49 7.39 -4.81 -2.38
N ALA A 50 6.77 -3.68 -2.75
CA ALA A 50 7.39 -2.36 -2.62
C ALA A 50 7.75 -2.06 -1.14
N ALA A 51 6.84 -2.38 -0.21
CA ALA A 51 7.08 -2.22 1.23
C ALA A 51 8.28 -3.02 1.75
N SER A 52 8.56 -4.20 1.18
CA SER A 52 9.68 -5.05 1.58
C SER A 52 11.04 -4.48 1.16
N GLN A 53 11.06 -3.74 0.04
CA GLN A 53 12.27 -3.23 -0.60
C GLN A 53 12.73 -1.86 -0.06
N VAL A 54 11.92 -1.18 0.76
CA VAL A 54 12.29 0.10 1.38
C VAL A 54 13.54 -0.09 2.27
N THR A 55 14.49 0.84 2.21
CA THR A 55 15.74 0.77 2.97
C THR A 55 15.53 0.99 4.47
N ALA A 56 16.52 0.60 5.29
CA ALA A 56 16.48 0.84 6.74
C ALA A 56 16.37 2.34 7.06
N GLU A 57 17.13 3.19 6.35
CA GLU A 57 17.10 4.64 6.51
C GLU A 57 15.68 5.22 6.34
N THR A 58 14.96 4.84 5.28
CA THR A 58 13.59 5.30 5.05
C THR A 58 12.60 4.64 6.02
N LYS A 59 12.88 3.42 6.47
CA LYS A 59 12.09 2.75 7.51
C LYS A 59 12.16 3.52 8.83
N ASP A 60 13.34 3.98 9.20
CA ASP A 60 13.61 4.69 10.45
C ASP A 60 13.09 6.14 10.41
N ALA A 61 13.14 6.79 9.24
CA ALA A 61 12.56 8.12 9.03
C ALA A 61 11.02 8.12 9.12
N TRP A 62 10.37 7.02 8.71
CA TRP A 62 8.91 6.90 8.66
C TRP A 62 8.44 5.61 9.36
N PRO A 63 8.63 5.45 10.68
CA PRO A 63 8.38 4.19 11.38
C PRO A 63 6.90 3.79 11.42
N ASP A 64 5.99 4.77 11.36
CA ASP A 64 4.55 4.57 11.52
C ASP A 64 3.86 3.96 10.29
N ILE A 65 4.53 3.94 9.13
CA ILE A 65 4.01 3.26 7.94
C ILE A 65 4.03 1.76 8.20
N ALA A 66 2.85 1.13 8.17
CA ALA A 66 2.64 -0.29 8.49
C ALA A 66 3.19 -1.28 7.44
N ARG A 67 4.43 -1.09 6.96
CA ARG A 67 5.12 -1.90 5.94
C ARG A 67 5.16 -3.38 6.29
N ARG A 68 5.39 -3.72 7.57
CA ARG A 68 5.46 -5.12 8.02
C ARG A 68 4.13 -5.83 7.81
N ALA A 69 3.00 -5.15 8.01
CA ALA A 69 1.67 -5.72 7.74
C ALA A 69 1.49 -5.97 6.23
N ALA A 70 1.80 -4.98 5.39
CA ALA A 70 1.75 -5.12 3.94
C ALA A 70 2.60 -6.28 3.41
N THR A 71 3.85 -6.41 3.87
CA THR A 71 4.74 -7.52 3.47
C THR A 71 4.20 -8.88 3.92
N ARG A 72 3.65 -8.99 5.15
CA ARG A 72 3.03 -10.24 5.62
C ARG A 72 1.79 -10.61 4.79
N LEU A 73 0.96 -9.64 4.46
CA LEU A 73 -0.23 -9.86 3.65
C LEU A 73 0.16 -10.37 2.25
N ARG A 74 1.16 -9.76 1.60
CA ARG A 74 1.72 -10.27 0.33
C ARG A 74 2.19 -11.72 0.44
N ASN A 75 2.88 -12.09 1.51
CA ASN A 75 3.31 -13.47 1.72
C ASN A 75 2.11 -14.42 1.85
N ARG A 76 1.07 -14.02 2.59
CA ARG A 76 -0.17 -14.80 2.73
C ARG A 76 -0.91 -14.96 1.39
N ILE A 77 -0.92 -13.91 0.57
CA ILE A 77 -1.52 -13.94 -0.77
C ILE A 77 -0.74 -14.92 -1.66
N VAL A 78 0.57 -14.74 -1.82
CA VAL A 78 1.37 -15.56 -2.74
C VAL A 78 1.41 -17.05 -2.31
N HIS A 79 1.41 -17.34 -1.01
CA HIS A 79 1.53 -18.72 -0.50
C HIS A 79 0.20 -19.39 -0.12
N GLY A 80 -0.93 -18.67 -0.14
CA GLY A 80 -2.21 -19.21 0.31
C GLY A 80 -3.41 -18.62 -0.43
N TYR A 81 -3.24 -18.18 -1.69
CA TYR A 81 -4.28 -17.50 -2.45
C TYR A 81 -5.59 -18.28 -2.61
N TRP A 82 -5.54 -19.62 -2.55
CA TRP A 82 -6.69 -20.51 -2.69
C TRP A 82 -7.63 -20.51 -1.48
N ASP A 83 -7.18 -19.98 -0.34
CA ASP A 83 -7.92 -19.92 0.93
C ASP A 83 -7.75 -18.51 1.52
N LEU A 84 -7.91 -17.49 0.68
CA LEU A 84 -7.86 -16.10 1.13
C LEU A 84 -9.24 -15.66 1.59
N ASP A 85 -9.25 -15.10 2.80
CA ASP A 85 -10.40 -14.44 3.36
C ASP A 85 -10.59 -13.06 2.69
N VAL A 86 -11.59 -12.96 1.81
CA VAL A 86 -11.92 -11.70 1.10
C VAL A 86 -12.48 -10.65 2.06
N GLU A 87 -13.11 -11.05 3.17
CA GLU A 87 -13.56 -10.12 4.21
C GLU A 87 -12.37 -9.37 4.79
N MET A 88 -11.27 -10.08 5.08
CA MET A 88 -10.03 -9.45 5.55
C MET A 88 -9.44 -8.48 4.52
N LEU A 89 -9.51 -8.77 3.22
CA LEU A 89 -9.02 -7.86 2.17
C LEU A 89 -9.86 -6.58 2.09
N VAL A 90 -11.19 -6.71 2.16
CA VAL A 90 -12.12 -5.58 2.15
C VAL A 90 -11.96 -4.73 3.42
N ALA A 91 -11.85 -5.36 4.59
CA ALA A 91 -11.58 -4.67 5.85
C ALA A 91 -10.24 -3.93 5.82
N THR A 92 -9.16 -4.57 5.36
CA THR A 92 -7.85 -3.92 5.20
C THR A 92 -7.94 -2.68 4.31
N ALA A 93 -8.70 -2.76 3.22
CA ALA A 93 -8.90 -1.63 2.30
C ALA A 93 -9.68 -0.48 2.94
N ALA A 94 -10.67 -0.77 3.79
CA ALA A 94 -11.51 0.21 4.45
C ALA A 94 -10.83 0.84 5.67
N ASP A 95 -10.15 0.04 6.49
CA ASP A 95 -9.73 0.44 7.83
C ASP A 95 -8.25 0.82 7.91
N ASP A 96 -7.36 0.09 7.21
CA ASP A 96 -5.92 0.27 7.33
C ASP A 96 -5.34 1.17 6.23
N LEU A 97 -5.75 0.95 4.98
CA LEU A 97 -5.18 1.67 3.84
C LEU A 97 -5.38 3.18 3.88
N PRO A 98 -6.50 3.77 4.37
CA PRO A 98 -6.63 5.22 4.43
C PRO A 98 -5.53 5.89 5.27
N GLN A 99 -5.16 5.28 6.39
CA GLN A 99 -4.10 5.81 7.24
C GLN A 99 -2.73 5.64 6.58
N MET A 100 -2.46 4.48 5.99
CA MET A 100 -1.21 4.24 5.25
C MET A 100 -1.02 5.23 4.10
N ILE A 101 -2.09 5.53 3.34
CA ILE A 101 -2.04 6.51 2.23
C ILE A 101 -1.64 7.89 2.75
N LYS A 102 -2.25 8.38 3.85
CA LYS A 102 -1.90 9.67 4.45
C LYS A 102 -0.43 9.73 4.87
N GLN A 103 0.08 8.66 5.46
CA GLN A 103 1.48 8.58 5.88
C GLN A 103 2.44 8.57 4.68
N LEU A 104 2.07 7.85 3.60
CA LEU A 104 2.85 7.83 2.36
C LEU A 104 2.86 9.19 1.67
N GLU A 105 1.72 9.89 1.64
CA GLU A 105 1.63 11.25 1.12
C GLU A 105 2.52 12.22 1.90
N HIS A 106 2.47 12.17 3.23
CA HIS A 106 3.33 12.97 4.08
C HIS A 106 4.82 12.70 3.83
N ALA A 107 5.21 11.42 3.72
CA ALA A 107 6.59 11.04 3.44
C ALA A 107 7.08 11.51 2.06
N LEU A 108 6.22 11.45 1.05
CA LEU A 108 6.51 11.91 -0.31
C LEU A 108 6.63 13.44 -0.37
N SER A 109 5.77 14.18 0.33
CA SER A 109 5.81 15.65 0.38
C SER A 109 7.02 16.18 1.13
N ALA A 110 7.38 15.59 2.28
CA ALA A 110 8.57 15.97 3.04
C ALA A 110 9.89 15.75 2.26
N SER A 111 9.85 14.91 1.24
CA SER A 111 11.00 14.66 0.35
C SER A 111 11.03 15.58 -0.88
N GLN A 112 10.06 16.49 -1.01
CA GLN A 112 9.90 17.47 -2.10
C GLN A 112 10.06 18.93 -1.64
N GLU A 113 10.38 19.20 -0.37
CA GLU A 113 10.67 20.57 0.08
C GLU A 113 11.85 21.17 -0.73
N PRO A 114 11.72 22.42 -1.21
CA PRO A 114 12.75 23.05 -2.01
C PRO A 114 14.01 23.33 -1.16
N GLU A 115 15.20 23.14 -1.74
CA GLU A 115 16.42 23.84 -1.28
C GLU A 115 16.06 25.33 -1.12
N ASP A 116 16.29 25.88 0.07
CA ASP A 116 16.10 27.30 0.38
C ASP A 116 16.56 28.18 -0.78
N PRO A 117 15.80 29.21 -1.20
CA PRO A 117 16.33 30.18 -2.15
C PRO A 117 17.50 30.90 -1.47
N GLU A 118 18.68 30.76 -2.07
CA GLU A 118 19.94 31.38 -1.67
C GLU A 118 19.71 32.86 -1.31
N PRO A 119 20.16 33.34 -0.12
CA PRO A 119 19.92 34.71 0.28
C PRO A 119 20.61 35.67 -0.70
N ALA A 120 19.82 36.60 -1.22
CA ALA A 120 20.22 37.64 -2.18
C ALA A 120 21.36 38.54 -1.69
#